data_AF-A0A2J8N9H7-F1
#
_entry.id   AF-A0A2J8N9H7-F1
#
_cell.length_a   1.000
_cell.length_b   1.000
_cell.length_c   1.000
_cell.angle_alpha   90.00
_cell.angle_beta   90.00
_cell.angle_gamma   90.00
#
_symmetry.space_group_name_H-M   'P 1'
#
loop_
_entity.id
_entity.type
_entity.pdbx_description
1 polymer ?
#
loop_
_entity_poly.entity_id
_entity_poly.type
_entity_poly.pdbx_seq_one_letter_code
_entity_poly.pdbx_strand_id
1 'polypeptide(L)'
;QDPLLLLQALQTLWSTRERQQLREEAWRGFAALDDPLAGLLDMLESCRGQRGEGPSLAAWISHQLQCWLQAQPRPSLAQHSLRLKQLQARAVRVLTESPPSLVAPLASIFQLQDADRSCLLAHVHRLHHEGRFREAATLGATLKLQSELGVEKMSVPLLLQDKVALVERYVAGFPDLQRRLLVLMDSWCQPGFDIKDVASFWKHLVCDVCQQLQRKGST
;
A
#
# COMPACT_ATOMS: atom_id res chain seq x y z
N GLN A 1 -20.76 -11.38 17.14
CA GLN A 1 -21.25 -11.70 15.76
C GLN A 1 -20.10 -12.26 14.93
N ASP A 2 -20.34 -13.21 14.03
CA ASP A 2 -19.28 -13.78 13.17
C ASP A 2 -18.88 -12.79 12.04
N PRO A 3 -17.59 -12.41 11.90
CA PRO A 3 -17.10 -11.54 10.84
C PRO A 3 -17.44 -12.03 9.42
N LEU A 4 -17.47 -13.34 9.17
CA LEU A 4 -17.72 -13.89 7.84
C LEU A 4 -19.20 -13.82 7.45
N LEU A 5 -20.10 -13.98 8.42
CA LEU A 5 -21.54 -13.76 8.20
C LEU A 5 -21.82 -12.29 7.87
N LEU A 6 -21.14 -11.35 8.54
CA LEU A 6 -21.22 -9.93 8.20
C LEU A 6 -20.69 -9.68 6.78
N LEU A 7 -19.55 -10.26 6.41
CA LEU A 7 -19.02 -10.13 5.05
C LEU A 7 -20.02 -10.62 3.99
N GLN A 8 -20.67 -11.76 4.23
CA GLN A 8 -21.66 -12.32 3.31
C GLN A 8 -22.86 -11.38 3.14
N ALA A 9 -23.37 -10.80 4.23
CA ALA A 9 -24.45 -9.80 4.17
C ALA A 9 -24.02 -8.53 3.42
N LEU A 10 -22.78 -8.06 3.62
CA LEU A 10 -22.25 -6.91 2.89
C LEU A 10 -22.04 -7.21 1.40
N GLN A 11 -21.66 -8.45 1.05
CA GLN A 11 -21.53 -8.88 -0.36
C GLN A 11 -22.88 -8.89 -1.08
N THR A 12 -23.95 -9.37 -0.44
CA THR A 12 -25.29 -9.36 -1.05
C THR A 12 -25.78 -7.93 -1.27
N LEU A 13 -25.65 -7.05 -0.28
CA LEU A 13 -26.02 -5.64 -0.37
C LEU A 13 -25.14 -4.84 -1.34
N TRP A 14 -23.86 -5.23 -1.50
CA TRP A 14 -22.97 -4.63 -2.51
C TRP A 14 -23.48 -4.88 -3.93
N SER A 15 -24.04 -6.08 -4.18
CA SER A 15 -24.60 -6.44 -5.49
C SER A 15 -25.87 -5.66 -5.85
N THR A 16 -26.69 -5.28 -4.87
CA THR A 16 -27.92 -4.51 -5.06
C THR A 16 -27.68 -3.00 -5.15
N ARG A 17 -26.44 -2.52 -4.92
CA ARG A 17 -26.01 -1.11 -4.95
C ARG A 17 -26.74 -0.18 -3.97
N GLU A 18 -27.33 -0.72 -2.90
CA GLU A 18 -28.04 0.05 -1.88
C GLU A 18 -27.07 0.68 -0.84
N ARG A 19 -26.42 1.78 -1.22
CA ARG A 19 -25.31 2.37 -0.46
C ARG A 19 -25.64 2.81 0.97
N GLN A 20 -26.87 3.26 1.23
CA GLN A 20 -27.26 3.75 2.56
C GLN A 20 -27.46 2.59 3.53
N GLN A 21 -28.26 1.59 3.15
CA GLN A 21 -28.46 0.37 3.94
C GLN A 21 -27.14 -0.38 4.16
N LEU A 22 -26.28 -0.45 3.13
CA LEU A 22 -24.96 -1.07 3.23
C LEU A 22 -24.11 -0.43 4.34
N ARG A 23 -24.11 0.91 4.46
CA ARG A 23 -23.37 1.61 5.51
C ARG A 23 -23.95 1.33 6.90
N GLU A 24 -25.26 1.38 7.05
CA GLU A 24 -25.95 1.14 8.32
C GLU A 24 -25.71 -0.29 8.81
N GLU A 25 -25.81 -1.27 7.91
CA GLU A 25 -25.56 -2.67 8.22
C GLU A 25 -24.08 -2.93 8.54
N ALA A 26 -23.15 -2.29 7.83
CA ALA A 26 -21.74 -2.35 8.17
C ALA A 26 -21.46 -1.81 9.58
N TRP A 27 -21.99 -0.63 9.92
CA TRP A 27 -21.74 0.00 11.22
C TRP A 27 -22.41 -0.77 12.37
N ARG A 28 -23.62 -1.30 12.15
CA ARG A 28 -24.30 -2.19 13.09
C ARG A 28 -23.50 -3.48 13.29
N GLY A 29 -23.07 -4.08 12.20
CA GLY A 29 -22.24 -5.28 12.22
C GLY A 29 -20.93 -5.08 12.97
N PHE A 30 -20.20 -3.99 12.69
CA PHE A 30 -18.96 -3.66 13.39
C PHE A 30 -19.16 -3.48 14.90
N ALA A 31 -20.26 -2.84 15.32
CA ALA A 31 -20.58 -2.67 16.74
C ALA A 31 -20.94 -3.99 17.45
N ALA A 32 -21.40 -5.00 16.70
CA ALA A 32 -21.75 -6.32 17.22
C ALA A 32 -20.59 -7.35 17.16
N LEU A 33 -19.43 -6.97 16.63
CA LEU A 33 -18.22 -7.79 16.65
C LEU A 33 -17.52 -7.68 18.01
N ASP A 34 -17.08 -8.81 18.56
CA ASP A 34 -16.31 -8.86 19.80
C ASP A 34 -14.92 -8.22 19.63
N ASP A 35 -14.34 -8.36 18.44
CA ASP A 35 -13.13 -7.68 18.01
C ASP A 35 -13.26 -7.19 16.55
N PRO A 36 -13.63 -5.91 16.35
CA PRO A 36 -13.78 -5.33 15.01
C PRO A 36 -12.46 -5.31 14.21
N LEU A 37 -11.30 -5.25 14.87
CA LEU A 37 -9.99 -5.21 14.22
C LEU A 37 -9.59 -6.59 13.70
N ALA A 38 -9.73 -7.63 14.54
CA ALA A 38 -9.50 -9.00 14.11
C ALA A 38 -10.52 -9.42 13.03
N GLY A 39 -11.80 -9.07 13.23
CA GLY A 39 -12.85 -9.37 12.28
C GLY A 39 -12.61 -8.74 10.90
N LEU A 40 -12.07 -7.52 10.83
CA LEU A 40 -11.65 -6.94 9.55
C LEU A 40 -10.61 -7.80 8.85
N LEU A 41 -9.59 -8.27 9.57
CA LEU A 41 -8.53 -9.10 8.98
C LEU A 41 -9.09 -10.43 8.48
N ASP A 42 -10.00 -11.06 9.22
CA ASP A 42 -10.68 -12.30 8.81
C ASP A 42 -11.50 -12.10 7.52
N MET A 43 -12.21 -10.97 7.42
CA MET A 43 -12.96 -10.60 6.22
C MET A 43 -12.04 -10.32 5.02
N LEU A 44 -10.92 -9.63 5.23
CA LEU A 44 -9.95 -9.33 4.17
C LEU A 44 -9.20 -10.58 3.71
N GLU A 45 -8.87 -11.47 4.63
CA GLU A 45 -8.30 -12.79 4.35
C GLU A 45 -9.25 -13.64 3.49
N SER A 46 -10.55 -13.55 3.74
CA SER A 46 -11.59 -14.26 2.96
C SER A 46 -11.88 -13.62 1.59
N CYS A 47 -11.60 -12.33 1.42
CA CYS A 47 -11.70 -11.65 0.12
C CYS A 47 -10.54 -12.00 -0.84
N ARG A 48 -9.50 -12.70 -0.39
CA ARG A 48 -8.33 -13.06 -1.20
C ARG A 48 -8.74 -14.00 -2.34
N GLY A 49 -8.71 -13.49 -3.57
CA GLY A 49 -9.04 -14.26 -4.78
C GLY A 49 -10.07 -13.60 -5.70
N GLN A 50 -10.83 -12.61 -5.21
CA GLN A 50 -11.75 -11.83 -6.03
C GLN A 50 -11.00 -10.71 -6.78
N ARG A 51 -10.26 -11.10 -7.83
CA ARG A 51 -9.55 -10.17 -8.72
C ARG A 51 -10.55 -9.49 -9.65
N GLY A 52 -10.89 -8.24 -9.38
CA GLY A 52 -11.73 -7.42 -10.26
C GLY A 52 -11.24 -5.98 -10.32
N GLU A 53 -11.37 -5.34 -11.49
CA GLU A 53 -10.93 -3.96 -11.79
C GLU A 53 -11.84 -2.85 -11.21
N GLY A 54 -12.71 -3.17 -10.25
CA GLY A 54 -13.62 -2.22 -9.60
C GLY A 54 -13.14 -1.72 -8.24
N PRO A 55 -13.84 -0.74 -7.61
CA PRO A 55 -13.65 -0.42 -6.21
C PRO A 55 -13.91 -1.70 -5.39
N SER A 56 -12.85 -2.29 -4.87
CA SER A 56 -12.95 -3.56 -4.15
C SER A 56 -13.81 -3.40 -2.91
N LEU A 57 -14.76 -4.31 -2.68
CA LEU A 57 -15.55 -4.38 -1.45
C LEU A 57 -14.64 -4.32 -0.20
N ALA A 58 -13.50 -5.02 -0.24
CA ALA A 58 -12.46 -4.98 0.78
C ALA A 58 -12.00 -3.56 1.16
N ALA A 59 -11.76 -2.70 0.16
CA ALA A 59 -11.36 -1.31 0.39
C ALA A 59 -12.49 -0.47 0.97
N TRP A 60 -13.73 -0.71 0.51
CA TRP A 60 -14.91 -0.04 1.06
C TRP A 60 -15.13 -0.42 2.53
N ILE A 61 -15.09 -1.72 2.87
CA ILE A 61 -15.23 -2.23 4.24
C ILE A 61 -14.14 -1.63 5.14
N SER A 62 -12.88 -1.65 4.69
CA SER A 62 -11.76 -1.08 5.44
C SER A 62 -11.96 0.42 5.72
N HIS A 63 -12.43 1.17 4.73
CA HIS A 63 -12.72 2.60 4.90
C HIS A 63 -13.89 2.84 5.85
N GLN A 64 -14.97 2.04 5.76
CA GLN A 64 -16.10 2.18 6.68
C GLN A 64 -15.73 1.88 8.12
N LEU A 65 -14.91 0.85 8.37
CA LEU A 65 -14.43 0.57 9.72
C LEU A 65 -13.57 1.73 10.24
N GLN A 66 -12.70 2.31 9.40
CA GLN A 66 -11.93 3.49 9.78
C GLN A 66 -12.84 4.66 10.20
N CYS A 67 -13.87 4.98 9.40
CA CYS A 67 -14.83 6.03 9.74
C CYS A 67 -15.60 5.71 11.03
N TRP A 68 -16.01 4.45 11.21
CA TRP A 68 -16.70 4.00 12.41
C TRP A 68 -15.82 4.14 13.65
N LEU A 69 -14.56 3.68 13.61
CA LEU A 69 -13.59 3.82 14.71
C LEU A 69 -13.31 5.29 15.05
N GLN A 70 -13.26 6.18 14.05
CA GLN A 70 -13.10 7.62 14.27
C GLN A 70 -14.33 8.28 14.92
N ALA A 71 -15.52 7.72 14.72
CA ALA A 71 -16.76 8.19 15.32
C ALA A 71 -16.98 7.68 16.76
N GLN A 72 -16.23 6.66 17.21
CA GLN A 72 -16.32 6.13 18.56
C GLN A 72 -15.51 6.97 19.57
N PRO A 73 -15.96 7.11 20.83
CA PRO A 73 -15.16 7.66 21.91
C PRO A 73 -13.89 6.82 22.09
N ARG A 74 -12.70 7.43 21.92
CA ARG A 74 -11.43 6.70 21.96
C ARG A 74 -11.23 6.02 23.33
N PRO A 75 -11.15 4.69 23.42
CA PRO A 75 -10.69 4.04 24.64
C PRO A 75 -9.19 4.29 24.84
N SER A 76 -8.75 4.41 26.08
CA SER A 76 -7.35 4.64 26.45
C SER A 76 -6.47 3.44 26.05
N LEU A 77 -5.47 3.71 25.20
CA LEU A 77 -4.59 2.75 24.48
C LEU A 77 -3.65 1.89 25.35
N ALA A 78 -3.80 1.84 26.67
CA ALA A 78 -2.79 1.30 27.58
C ALA A 78 -2.78 -0.24 27.72
N GLN A 79 -3.86 -0.95 27.34
CA GLN A 79 -3.98 -2.41 27.57
C GLN A 79 -3.64 -3.30 26.36
N HIS A 80 -3.26 -2.74 25.21
CA HIS A 80 -3.32 -3.45 23.91
C HIS A 80 -1.97 -3.79 23.25
N SER A 81 -0.82 -3.59 23.90
CA SER A 81 0.48 -3.62 23.19
C SER A 81 0.82 -4.95 22.51
N LEU A 82 0.60 -6.10 23.16
CA LEU A 82 0.92 -7.41 22.58
C LEU A 82 -0.10 -7.83 21.50
N ARG A 83 -1.40 -7.65 21.77
CA ARG A 83 -2.48 -7.97 20.83
C ARG A 83 -2.41 -7.09 19.58
N LEU A 84 -2.10 -5.80 19.75
CA LEU A 84 -1.90 -4.89 18.63
C LEU A 84 -0.72 -5.35 17.76
N LYS A 85 0.41 -5.77 18.34
CA LYS A 85 1.54 -6.33 17.57
C LYS A 85 1.16 -7.56 16.75
N GLN A 86 0.35 -8.47 17.31
CA GLN A 86 -0.15 -9.63 16.57
C GLN A 86 -1.07 -9.22 15.41
N LEU A 87 -1.97 -8.26 15.65
CA LEU A 87 -2.86 -7.72 14.63
C LEU A 87 -2.08 -6.95 13.56
N GLN A 88 -1.04 -6.21 13.93
CA GLN A 88 -0.14 -5.52 12.99
C GLN A 88 0.59 -6.53 12.10
N ALA A 89 1.16 -7.61 12.66
CA ALA A 89 1.81 -8.65 11.86
C ALA A 89 0.83 -9.31 10.87
N ARG A 90 -0.42 -9.57 11.29
CA ARG A 90 -1.48 -10.06 10.40
C ARG A 90 -1.84 -9.04 9.32
N ALA A 91 -2.00 -7.77 9.68
CA ALA A 91 -2.30 -6.68 8.74
C ALA A 91 -1.20 -6.50 7.70
N VAL A 92 0.08 -6.63 8.09
CA VAL A 92 1.21 -6.63 7.15
C VAL A 92 1.10 -7.79 6.16
N ARG A 93 0.74 -9.00 6.61
CA ARG A 93 0.48 -10.14 5.71
C ARG A 93 -0.73 -9.89 4.78
N VAL A 94 -1.79 -9.27 5.26
CA VAL A 94 -2.92 -8.89 4.39
C VAL A 94 -2.45 -7.88 3.33
N LEU A 95 -1.66 -6.88 3.70
CA LEU A 95 -1.07 -5.92 2.78
C LEU A 95 -0.11 -6.56 1.78
N THR A 96 0.51 -7.69 2.13
CA THR A 96 1.40 -8.42 1.23
C THR A 96 0.72 -8.93 -0.03
N GLU A 97 -0.57 -9.24 0.09
CA GLU A 97 -1.33 -9.95 -0.95
C GLU A 97 -2.50 -9.12 -1.50
N SER A 98 -2.65 -7.88 -1.03
CA SER A 98 -3.81 -7.02 -1.32
C SER A 98 -3.50 -5.87 -2.28
N PRO A 99 -4.55 -5.28 -2.90
CA PRO A 99 -4.38 -4.09 -3.73
C PRO A 99 -3.91 -2.87 -2.91
N PRO A 100 -3.19 -1.93 -3.54
CA PRO A 100 -2.63 -0.75 -2.86
C PRO A 100 -3.68 0.17 -2.22
N SER A 101 -4.95 0.07 -2.60
CA SER A 101 -6.06 0.82 -1.97
C SER A 101 -6.26 0.47 -0.49
N LEU A 102 -5.81 -0.71 -0.03
CA LEU A 102 -5.89 -1.11 1.38
C LEU A 102 -4.76 -0.55 2.25
N VAL A 103 -3.69 -0.03 1.65
CA VAL A 103 -2.51 0.44 2.38
C VAL A 103 -2.85 1.55 3.36
N ALA A 104 -3.48 2.62 2.91
CA ALA A 104 -3.77 3.77 3.76
C ALA A 104 -4.78 3.45 4.89
N PRO A 105 -5.92 2.77 4.63
CA PRO A 105 -6.83 2.36 5.69
C PRO A 105 -6.17 1.45 6.72
N LEU A 106 -5.44 0.41 6.31
CA LEU A 106 -4.80 -0.53 7.24
C LEU A 106 -3.66 0.12 8.03
N ALA A 107 -2.87 0.99 7.39
CA ALA A 107 -1.84 1.76 8.09
C ALA A 107 -2.44 2.62 9.20
N SER A 108 -3.57 3.28 8.93
CA SER A 108 -4.27 4.10 9.91
C SER A 108 -4.93 3.29 11.02
N ILE A 109 -5.62 2.21 10.69
CA ILE A 109 -6.39 1.39 11.66
C ILE A 109 -5.46 0.67 12.62
N PHE A 110 -4.38 0.06 12.10
CA PHE A 110 -3.45 -0.75 12.88
C PHE A 110 -2.20 0.02 13.33
N GLN A 111 -2.12 1.32 13.06
CA GLN A 111 -0.98 2.18 13.38
C GLN A 111 0.34 1.54 12.90
N LEU A 112 0.37 1.11 11.63
CA LEU A 112 1.48 0.31 11.10
C LEU A 112 2.82 1.05 11.11
N GLN A 113 2.83 2.38 11.22
CA GLN A 113 4.06 3.14 11.43
C GLN A 113 4.81 2.75 12.72
N ASP A 114 4.10 2.19 13.70
CA ASP A 114 4.65 1.76 14.99
C ASP A 114 4.90 0.24 15.04
N ALA A 115 4.65 -0.47 13.93
CA ALA A 115 4.90 -1.89 13.80
C ALA A 115 6.40 -2.19 13.57
N ASP A 116 6.77 -3.47 13.60
CA ASP A 116 8.14 -3.90 13.32
C ASP A 116 8.58 -3.49 11.91
N ARG A 117 9.51 -2.54 11.85
CA ARG A 117 10.08 -2.00 10.60
C ARG A 117 10.70 -3.09 9.74
N SER A 118 11.30 -4.13 10.32
CA SER A 118 11.94 -5.19 9.54
C SER A 118 10.94 -5.95 8.68
N CYS A 119 9.75 -6.25 9.22
CA CYS A 119 8.65 -6.90 8.51
C CYS A 119 8.10 -6.02 7.37
N LEU A 120 7.99 -4.71 7.61
CA LEU A 120 7.52 -3.75 6.62
C LEU A 120 8.51 -3.57 5.47
N LEU A 121 9.80 -3.49 5.77
CA LEU A 121 10.88 -3.40 4.77
C LEU A 121 10.96 -4.67 3.93
N ALA A 122 10.86 -5.85 4.55
CA ALA A 122 10.81 -7.12 3.83
C ALA A 122 9.64 -7.17 2.82
N HIS A 123 8.47 -6.65 3.22
CA HIS A 123 7.32 -6.53 2.32
C HIS A 123 7.61 -5.58 1.14
N VAL A 124 8.11 -4.37 1.42
CA VAL A 124 8.46 -3.41 0.36
C VAL A 124 9.50 -3.98 -0.60
N HIS A 125 10.51 -4.69 -0.08
CA HIS A 125 11.52 -5.35 -0.92
C HIS A 125 10.92 -6.46 -1.78
N ARG A 126 9.97 -7.25 -1.26
CA ARG A 126 9.30 -8.26 -2.07
C ARG A 126 8.49 -7.64 -3.21
N LEU A 127 7.72 -6.57 -2.94
CA LEU A 127 7.01 -5.82 -3.99
C LEU A 127 7.98 -5.30 -5.07
N HIS A 128 9.14 -4.81 -4.65
CA HIS A 128 10.17 -4.33 -5.57
C HIS A 128 10.73 -5.47 -6.43
N HIS A 129 11.03 -6.63 -5.84
CA HIS A 129 11.48 -7.84 -6.57
C HIS A 129 10.41 -8.42 -7.50
N GLU A 130 9.12 -8.24 -7.20
CA GLU A 130 8.00 -8.60 -8.06
C GLU A 130 7.77 -7.60 -9.21
N GLY A 131 8.60 -6.54 -9.34
CA GLY A 131 8.43 -5.48 -10.34
C GLY A 131 7.30 -4.49 -10.02
N ARG A 132 6.69 -4.58 -8.84
CA ARG A 132 5.55 -3.75 -8.39
C ARG A 132 6.04 -2.43 -7.78
N PHE A 133 6.84 -1.68 -8.55
CA PHE A 133 7.56 -0.49 -8.06
C PHE A 133 6.64 0.62 -7.54
N ARG A 134 5.50 0.85 -8.22
CA ARG A 134 4.52 1.84 -7.79
C ARG A 134 3.97 1.52 -6.40
N GLU A 135 3.63 0.26 -6.15
CA GLU A 135 3.14 -0.18 -4.85
C GLU A 135 4.22 -0.14 -3.79
N ALA A 136 5.44 -0.57 -4.11
CA ALA A 136 6.59 -0.50 -3.22
C ALA A 136 6.87 0.94 -2.75
N ALA A 137 6.93 1.89 -3.69
CA ALA A 137 7.18 3.30 -3.37
C ALA A 137 6.01 3.95 -2.61
N THR A 138 4.77 3.65 -3.00
CA THR A 138 3.57 4.16 -2.30
C THR A 138 3.52 3.65 -0.86
N LEU A 139 3.80 2.37 -0.64
CA LEU A 139 3.84 1.77 0.69
C LEU A 139 4.98 2.36 1.54
N GLY A 140 6.18 2.45 0.96
CA GLY A 140 7.34 3.05 1.63
C GLY A 140 7.08 4.50 2.05
N ALA A 141 6.46 5.30 1.18
CA ALA A 141 6.10 6.68 1.51
C ALA A 141 4.99 6.77 2.57
N THR A 142 3.97 5.91 2.48
CA THR A 142 2.84 5.90 3.44
C THR A 142 3.31 5.54 4.85
N LEU A 143 4.26 4.61 4.96
CA LEU A 143 4.79 4.13 6.24
C LEU A 143 6.06 4.86 6.69
N LYS A 144 6.47 5.91 5.97
CA LYS A 144 7.65 6.72 6.26
C LYS A 144 8.97 5.91 6.34
N LEU A 145 9.16 4.97 5.41
CA LEU A 145 10.33 4.05 5.34
C LEU A 145 11.40 4.51 4.35
N GLN A 146 11.34 5.75 3.84
CA GLN A 146 12.19 6.17 2.72
C GLN A 146 13.68 6.24 3.07
N SER A 147 14.02 6.51 4.33
CA SER A 147 15.41 6.52 4.82
C SER A 147 16.11 5.17 4.66
N GLU A 148 15.39 4.07 4.91
CA GLU A 148 15.92 2.71 4.86
C GLU A 148 15.91 2.12 3.44
N LEU A 149 14.98 2.57 2.60
CA LEU A 149 14.78 2.03 1.25
C LEU A 149 15.70 2.67 0.20
N GLY A 150 16.08 3.94 0.40
CA GLY A 150 16.95 4.70 -0.50
C GLY A 150 16.26 5.22 -1.76
N VAL A 151 16.79 6.32 -2.30
CA VAL A 151 16.24 7.00 -3.48
C VAL A 151 16.48 6.19 -4.74
N GLU A 152 17.70 5.71 -4.93
CA GLU A 152 18.13 5.06 -6.16
C GLU A 152 17.32 3.78 -6.41
N LYS A 153 17.14 2.97 -5.36
CA LYS A 153 16.38 1.71 -5.44
C LYS A 153 14.90 1.93 -5.78
N MET A 154 14.28 2.98 -5.23
CA MET A 154 12.84 3.22 -5.38
C MET A 154 12.50 4.12 -6.57
N SER A 155 13.33 5.12 -6.85
CA SER A 155 13.05 6.15 -7.84
C SER A 155 13.51 5.78 -9.25
N VAL A 156 14.63 5.08 -9.42
CA VAL A 156 15.14 4.75 -10.78
C VAL A 156 14.13 3.94 -11.60
N PRO A 157 13.52 2.84 -11.09
CA PRO A 157 12.53 2.10 -11.86
C PRO A 157 11.30 2.96 -12.22
N LEU A 158 10.90 3.89 -11.34
CA LEU A 158 9.78 4.78 -11.58
C LEU A 158 10.11 5.87 -12.62
N LEU A 159 11.33 6.42 -12.60
CA LEU A 159 11.81 7.37 -13.61
C LEU A 159 11.83 6.72 -15.00
N LEU A 160 12.33 5.49 -15.10
CA LEU A 160 12.32 4.72 -16.34
C LEU A 160 10.90 4.43 -16.86
N GLN A 161 9.90 4.42 -15.99
CA GLN A 161 8.47 4.25 -16.30
C GLN A 161 7.72 5.57 -16.48
N ASP A 162 8.43 6.71 -16.54
CA ASP A 162 7.85 8.06 -16.66
C ASP A 162 6.85 8.39 -15.51
N LYS A 163 7.13 7.88 -14.30
CA LYS A 163 6.30 8.08 -13.10
C LYS A 163 6.88 9.16 -12.19
N VAL A 164 7.25 10.30 -12.76
CA VAL A 164 7.92 11.41 -12.05
C VAL A 164 7.09 11.90 -10.84
N ALA A 165 5.78 12.06 -11.00
CA ALA A 165 4.90 12.50 -9.89
C ALA A 165 4.93 11.55 -8.66
N LEU A 166 5.16 10.24 -8.87
CA LEU A 166 5.32 9.29 -7.77
C LEU A 166 6.70 9.43 -7.10
N VAL A 167 7.74 9.73 -7.87
CA VAL A 167 9.09 9.97 -7.36
C VAL A 167 9.12 11.24 -6.51
N GLU A 168 8.52 12.33 -6.99
CA GLU A 168 8.39 13.58 -6.25
C GLU A 168 7.66 13.38 -4.92
N ARG A 169 6.53 12.66 -4.97
CA ARG A 169 5.75 12.33 -3.77
C ARG A 169 6.52 11.43 -2.81
N TYR A 170 7.38 10.54 -3.30
CA TYR A 170 8.20 9.66 -2.48
C TYR A 170 9.25 10.44 -1.67
N VAL A 171 9.93 11.41 -2.29
CA VAL A 171 10.96 12.23 -1.62
C VAL A 171 10.39 13.44 -0.88
N ALA A 172 9.08 13.72 -1.03
CA ALA A 172 8.43 14.87 -0.41
C ALA A 172 8.59 14.84 1.13
N GLY A 173 9.08 15.95 1.69
CA GLY A 173 9.33 16.08 3.13
C GLY A 173 10.68 15.52 3.61
N PHE A 174 11.53 15.01 2.72
CA PHE A 174 12.86 14.49 3.04
C PHE A 174 13.96 15.21 2.24
N PRO A 175 14.52 16.33 2.77
CA PRO A 175 15.50 17.13 2.05
C PRO A 175 16.75 16.37 1.59
N ASP A 176 17.20 15.39 2.39
CA ASP A 176 18.35 14.55 2.02
C ASP A 176 18.05 13.68 0.80
N LEU A 177 16.84 13.11 0.74
CA LEU A 177 16.42 12.30 -0.40
C LEU A 177 16.20 13.16 -1.64
N GLN A 178 15.66 14.37 -1.49
CA GLN A 178 15.54 15.34 -2.59
C GLN A 178 16.91 15.71 -3.18
N ARG A 179 17.90 16.03 -2.33
CA ARG A 179 19.28 16.30 -2.78
C ARG A 179 19.88 15.10 -3.51
N ARG A 180 19.70 13.90 -2.97
CA ARG A 180 20.24 12.67 -3.54
C ARG A 180 19.59 12.31 -4.88
N LEU A 181 18.30 12.59 -5.03
CA LEU A 181 17.59 12.48 -6.31
C LEU A 181 18.17 13.44 -7.35
N LEU A 182 18.46 14.70 -6.99
CA LEU A 182 19.07 15.66 -7.91
C LEU A 182 20.46 15.20 -8.35
N VAL A 183 21.31 14.76 -7.42
CA VAL A 183 22.64 14.21 -7.74
C VAL A 183 22.55 13.02 -8.69
N LEU A 184 21.57 12.13 -8.46
CA LEU A 184 21.31 11.01 -9.36
C LEU A 184 20.90 11.48 -10.76
N MET A 185 20.00 12.47 -10.87
CA MET A 185 19.57 13.01 -12.16
C MET A 185 20.72 13.73 -12.89
N ASP A 186 21.53 14.50 -12.18
CA ASP A 186 22.69 15.20 -12.74
C ASP A 186 23.74 14.22 -13.28
N SER A 187 23.87 13.04 -12.66
CA SER A 187 24.75 11.97 -13.15
C SER A 187 24.34 11.43 -14.51
N TRP A 188 23.03 11.47 -14.82
CA TRP A 188 22.49 11.01 -16.11
C TRP A 188 22.68 12.05 -17.22
N CYS A 189 23.02 13.29 -16.86
CA CYS A 189 23.32 14.38 -17.79
C CYS A 189 24.81 14.49 -18.12
N GLN A 190 25.68 13.66 -17.51
CA GLN A 190 27.11 13.73 -17.75
C GLN A 190 27.50 13.23 -19.14
N PRO A 191 28.55 13.79 -19.77
CA PRO A 191 29.06 13.29 -21.05
C PRO A 191 29.44 11.80 -20.95
N GLY A 192 28.99 11.01 -21.92
CA GLY A 192 29.28 9.56 -21.98
C GLY A 192 28.34 8.68 -21.16
N PHE A 193 27.33 9.24 -20.48
CA PHE A 193 26.28 8.45 -19.84
C PHE A 193 25.34 7.82 -20.89
N ASP A 194 25.09 6.52 -20.80
CA ASP A 194 24.05 5.83 -21.59
C ASP A 194 22.94 5.30 -20.67
N ILE A 195 21.72 5.80 -20.87
CA ILE A 195 20.53 5.34 -20.14
C ILE A 195 20.26 3.84 -20.34
N LYS A 196 20.76 3.24 -21.43
CA LYS A 196 20.64 1.80 -21.69
C LYS A 196 21.42 0.98 -20.68
N ASP A 197 22.52 1.50 -20.12
CA ASP A 197 23.28 0.81 -19.08
C ASP A 197 22.44 0.70 -17.81
N VAL A 198 21.80 1.80 -17.42
CA VAL A 198 20.85 1.83 -16.29
C VAL A 198 19.66 0.91 -16.58
N ALA A 199 19.05 1.01 -17.76
CA ALA A 199 17.92 0.17 -18.12
C ALA A 199 18.31 -1.33 -18.13
N SER A 200 19.52 -1.67 -18.57
CA SER A 200 20.01 -3.06 -18.60
C SER A 200 20.12 -3.69 -17.22
N PHE A 201 20.50 -2.89 -16.21
CA PHE A 201 20.48 -3.30 -14.82
C PHE A 201 19.07 -3.64 -14.34
N TRP A 202 18.04 -2.99 -14.89
CA TRP A 202 16.64 -3.23 -14.52
C TRP A 202 15.90 -4.16 -15.49
N LYS A 203 16.52 -4.63 -16.58
CA LYS A 203 15.90 -5.49 -17.61
C LYS A 203 15.33 -6.79 -17.07
N HIS A 204 15.93 -7.36 -16.04
CA HIS A 204 15.40 -8.57 -15.39
C HIS A 204 14.11 -8.33 -14.59
N LEU A 205 13.71 -7.07 -14.39
CA LEU A 205 12.53 -6.65 -13.64
C LEU A 205 11.51 -5.87 -14.49
N VAL A 206 11.85 -5.44 -15.71
CA VAL A 206 10.99 -4.56 -16.52
C VAL A 206 11.02 -4.92 -18.01
N CYS A 207 10.14 -5.86 -18.42
CA CYS A 207 9.94 -6.19 -19.83
C CYS A 207 9.34 -5.01 -20.65
N ASP A 208 8.59 -4.11 -20.01
CA ASP A 208 7.84 -3.06 -20.73
C ASP A 208 8.63 -1.76 -20.98
N VAL A 209 9.69 -1.49 -20.20
CA VAL A 209 10.46 -0.23 -20.29
C VAL A 209 11.33 -0.16 -21.54
N CYS A 210 11.82 -1.30 -22.04
CA CYS A 210 12.64 -1.33 -23.25
C CYS A 210 11.88 -0.80 -24.49
N GLN A 211 10.57 -1.01 -24.56
CA GLN A 211 9.75 -0.56 -25.71
C GLN A 211 9.48 0.95 -25.69
N GLN A 212 9.43 1.59 -24.51
CA GLN A 212 9.19 3.03 -24.42
C GLN A 212 10.46 3.86 -24.64
N LEU A 213 11.62 3.37 -24.18
CA LEU A 213 12.89 4.06 -24.39
C LEU A 213 13.33 4.08 -25.86
N GLN A 214 12.95 3.07 -26.66
CA GLN A 214 13.19 3.06 -28.11
C GLN A 214 12.39 4.15 -28.86
N ARG A 215 11.22 4.55 -28.35
CA ARG A 215 10.38 5.59 -28.97
C ARG A 215 10.88 7.01 -28.71
N LYS A 216 11.49 7.28 -27.55
CA LYS A 216 11.99 8.62 -27.18
C LYS A 216 13.43 8.90 -27.69
N GLY A 217 14.17 7.88 -28.12
CA GLY A 217 15.52 8.03 -28.71
C GLY A 217 15.54 8.13 -30.25
N SER A 218 14.38 8.21 -30.90
CA SER A 218 14.24 8.27 -32.36
C SER A 218 13.66 9.59 -32.87
N THR A 219 13.74 10.66 -32.07
CA THR A 219 13.35 12.04 -32.43
C THR A 219 14.50 12.99 -32.18
#